data_AF-A0A842XKM0-F1
#
_entry.id   AF-A0A842XKM0-F1
#
_cell.length_a   1.000
_cell.length_b   1.000
_cell.length_c   1.000
_cell.angle_alpha   90.00
_cell.angle_beta   90.00
_cell.angle_gamma   90.00
#
_symmetry.space_group_name_H-M   'P 1'
#
loop_
_entity.id
_entity.type
_entity.pdbx_description
1 polymer ?
#
loop_
_entity_poly.entity_id
_entity_poly.type
_entity_poly.pdbx_seq_one_letter_code
_entity_poly.pdbx_strand_id
1 'polypeptide(L)' 'MRRYSYKVEFFPIEEVQVEKEIDTERIEETLNSYAGRGWRLGQIALCGQLGLICVFEEEEAGE' A
#
# COMPACT_ATOMS: atom_id res chain seq x y z
N MET A 1 24.34 9.00 2.37
CA MET A 1 23.01 8.59 2.87
C MET A 1 22.21 8.12 1.67
N ARG A 2 21.62 6.92 1.73
CA ARG A 2 20.71 6.46 0.67
C ARG A 2 19.46 7.34 0.69
N ARG A 3 19.03 7.80 -0.48
CA ARG A 3 17.77 8.54 -0.61
C ARG A 3 16.67 7.54 -0.97
N TYR A 4 15.51 7.75 -0.37
CA TYR A 4 14.34 6.93 -0.60
C TYR A 4 13.19 7.85 -1.00
N SER A 5 12.50 7.44 -2.06
CA SER A 5 11.20 7.99 -2.41
C SER A 5 10.11 7.15 -1.74
N TYR A 6 9.05 7.80 -1.26
CA TYR A 6 7.97 7.14 -0.54
C TYR A 6 6.61 7.37 -1.22
N LYS A 7 5.77 6.34 -1.23
CA LYS A 7 4.36 6.39 -1.62
C LYS A 7 3.48 5.82 -0.53
N VAL A 8 2.30 6.38 -0.36
CA VAL A 8 1.33 5.95 0.63
C VAL A 8 0.03 5.62 -0.08
N GLU A 9 -0.44 4.39 0.11
CA GLU A 9 -1.73 3.92 -0.37
C GLU A 9 -2.67 3.69 0.81
N PHE A 10 -3.94 4.06 0.62
CA PHE A 10 -5.00 3.80 1.59
C PHE A 10 -6.08 2.94 0.94
N PHE A 11 -6.32 1.78 1.53
CA PHE A 11 -7.36 0.84 1.14
C PHE A 11 -8.50 0.91 2.16
N PRO A 12 -9.63 1.55 1.81
CA PRO A 12 -10.74 1.68 2.74
C PRO A 12 -11.35 0.30 3.04
N ILE A 13 -11.83 0.13 4.27
CA ILE A 13 -12.75 -0.96 4.60
C ILE A 13 -14.15 -0.47 4.26
N GLU A 14 -14.84 -1.21 3.40
CA GLU A 14 -16.23 -0.95 3.02
C GLU A 14 -17.18 -1.81 3.84
N GLU A 15 -18.39 -1.30 4.09
CA GLU A 15 -19.45 -2.05 4.76
C GLU A 15 -20.48 -2.47 3.71
N VAL A 16 -20.41 -3.73 3.29
CA VAL A 16 -21.29 -4.32 2.30
C VAL A 16 -22.19 -5.32 3.02
N GLN A 17 -23.51 -5.06 3.04
CA GLN A 17 -24.49 -5.94 3.67
C GLN A 17 -24.15 -6.31 5.14
N VAL A 18 -23.66 -5.34 5.93
CA VAL A 18 -23.25 -5.50 7.35
C VAL A 18 -21.92 -6.24 7.52
N GLU A 19 -21.30 -6.75 6.45
CA GLU A 19 -19.95 -7.29 6.47
C GLU A 19 -18.93 -6.20 6.15
N LYS A 20 -17.82 -6.20 6.91
CA LYS A 20 -16.69 -5.31 6.68
C LYS A 20 -15.70 -6.01 5.77
N GLU A 21 -15.56 -5.50 4.56
CA GLU A 21 -14.66 -6.07 3.56
C GLU A 21 -13.61 -5.03 3.18
N ILE A 22 -12.40 -5.52 2.92
CA ILE A 22 -11.35 -4.74 2.28
C ILE A 22 -11.15 -5.33 0.89
N ASP A 23 -11.04 -4.46 -0.11
CA ASP A 23 -10.87 -4.89 -1.50
C ASP A 23 -9.50 -5.53 -1.70
N THR A 24 -9.44 -6.85 -1.56
CA THR A 24 -8.21 -7.63 -1.67
C THR A 24 -7.68 -7.66 -3.09
N GLU A 25 -8.55 -7.64 -4.10
CA GLU A 25 -8.17 -7.63 -5.52
C GLU A 25 -7.39 -6.35 -5.83
N ARG A 26 -7.92 -5.19 -5.43
CA ARG A 26 -7.24 -3.90 -5.59
C ARG A 26 -5.91 -3.83 -4.82
N ILE A 27 -5.83 -4.44 -3.63
CA ILE A 27 -4.56 -4.54 -2.90
C ILE A 27 -3.54 -5.33 -3.70
N GLU A 28 -3.90 -6.52 -4.19
CA GLU A 28 -3.01 -7.38 -4.99
C GLU A 28 -2.56 -6.70 -6.28
N GLU A 29 -3.47 -6.05 -7.01
CA GLU A 29 -3.13 -5.28 -8.21
C GLU A 29 -2.13 -4.16 -7.90
N THR A 30 -2.33 -3.45 -6.80
CA THR A 30 -1.44 -2.36 -6.38
C THR A 30 -0.06 -2.89 -6.01
N LEU A 31 0.00 -3.97 -5.22
CA LEU A 31 1.26 -4.62 -4.85
C LEU A 31 2.05 -5.09 -6.08
N ASN A 32 1.39 -5.77 -7.02
CA ASN A 32 2.02 -6.27 -8.24
C ASN A 32 2.49 -5.13 -9.16
N SER A 33 1.68 -4.09 -9.33
CA SER A 33 2.01 -2.92 -10.14
C SER A 33 3.22 -2.16 -9.57
N TYR A 34 3.29 -2.02 -8.25
CA TYR A 34 4.38 -1.31 -7.57
C TYR A 34 5.67 -2.14 -7.58
N ALA A 35 5.58 -3.44 -7.31
CA ALA A 35 6.71 -4.36 -7.45
C ALA A 35 7.30 -4.34 -8.87
N GLY A 36 6.45 -4.35 -9.90
CA GLY A 36 6.86 -4.24 -11.31
C GLY A 36 7.55 -2.91 -11.66
N ARG A 37 7.40 -1.88 -10.82
CA ARG A 37 8.02 -0.56 -10.97
C ARG A 37 9.23 -0.34 -10.05
N GLY A 38 9.64 -1.35 -9.26
CA GLY A 38 10.78 -1.24 -8.35
C GLY A 38 10.45 -0.72 -6.95
N TRP A 39 9.18 -0.48 -6.64
CA TRP A 39 8.72 -0.10 -5.31
C TRP A 39 8.60 -1.33 -4.42
N ARG A 40 9.07 -1.24 -3.17
CA ARG A 40 8.91 -2.29 -2.16
C ARG A 40 7.96 -1.85 -1.06
N LEU A 41 7.16 -2.78 -0.54
CA LEU A 41 6.32 -2.52 0.62
C LEU A 41 7.20 -2.44 1.87
N GLY A 42 7.27 -1.26 2.49
CA GLY A 42 8.10 -1.01 3.67
C GLY A 42 7.33 -1.11 4.98
N GLN A 43 6.09 -0.63 5.02
CA GLN A 43 5.27 -0.64 6.24
C GLN A 43 3.78 -0.82 5.92
N ILE A 44 3.07 -1.48 6.83
CA ILE A 44 1.63 -1.62 6.81
C ILE A 44 1.07 -1.16 8.17
N ALA A 45 -0.05 -0.44 8.17
CA ALA A 45 -0.75 -0.05 9.39
C ALA A 45 -2.28 -0.13 9.21
N LEU A 46 -2.98 -0.60 10.23
CA LEU A 46 -4.44 -0.55 10.28
C LEU A 46 -4.90 0.81 10.83
N CYS A 47 -5.75 1.51 10.09
CA CYS A 47 -6.38 2.75 10.50
C CYS A 47 -7.71 2.47 11.20
N GLY A 48 -7.66 1.78 12.35
CA GLY A 48 -8.85 1.34 13.07
C GLY A 48 -9.79 0.52 12.19
N GLN A 49 -11.05 0.94 12.11
CA GLN A 49 -12.06 0.32 11.23
C GLN A 49 -12.22 1.03 9.88
N LEU A 50 -11.35 1.99 9.55
CA LEU A 50 -11.46 2.80 8.33
C LEU A 50 -10.76 2.16 7.13
N GLY A 51 -9.64 1.46 7.34
CA GLY A 51 -8.86 0.92 6.24
C GLY A 51 -7.45 0.47 6.60
N LEU A 52 -6.73 0.03 5.57
CA LEU A 52 -5.32 -0.35 5.60
C LEU A 52 -4.47 0.73 4.94
N ILE A 53 -3.38 1.13 5.59
CA ILE A 53 -2.37 2.02 5.04
C ILE A 53 -1.16 1.19 4.66
N CYS A 54 -0.70 1.33 3.42
CA CYS A 54 0.54 0.73 2.92
C CYS A 54 1.53 1.82 2.54
N VAL A 55 2.74 1.75 3.08
CA VAL A 55 3.85 2.64 2.73
C VAL A 55 4.83 1.86 1.87
N PHE A 56 5.07 2.40 0.68
CA PHE A 56 6.02 1.86 -0.29
C PHE A 56 7.24 2.75 -0.36
N GLU A 57 8.39 2.14 -0.58
CA GLU A 57 9.66 2.83 -0.73
C GLU A 57 10.38 2.36 -1.98
N GLU A 58 11.07 3.28 -2.63
CA GLU A 58 11.93 3.03 -3.78
C GLU A 58 13.29 3.67 -3.46
N GLU A 59 14.36 2.88 -3.54
CA GLU A 59 15.70 3.41 -3.37
C GLU A 59 16.03 4.26 -4.60
N GLU A 60 16.31 5.54 -4.41
CA GLU A 60 16.77 6.39 -5.50
C GLU A 60 18.14 5.86 -5.95
N ALA A 61 18.25 5.51 -7.23
CA ALA A 61 19.54 5.21 -7.83
C ALA A 61 20.41 6.48 -7.66
N GLY A 62 21.43 6.38 -6.82
CA GLY A 62 22.42 7.44 -6.69
C GLY A 62 23.07 7.70 -8.04
N GLU A 63 23.12 8.97 -8.45
CA GLU A 63 23.95 9.45 -9.57
C GLU A 63 25.42 9.06 -9.38
#